data_AF-A0A344W7K8-F1
#
_entry.id   AF-A0A344W7K8-F1
#
_cell.length_a   1.000
_cell.length_b   1.000
_cell.length_c   1.000
_cell.angle_alpha   90.00
_cell.angle_beta   90.00
_cell.angle_gamma   90.00
#
_symmetry.space_group_name_H-M   'P 1'
#
loop_
_entity.id
_entity.type
_entity.pdbx_description
1 polymer ?
#
loop_
_entity_poly.entity_id
_entity_poly.type
_entity_poly.pdbx_seq_one_letter_code
_entity_poly.pdbx_strand_id
1 'polypeptide(L)'
;MTLGNLFKAQAIFVWLYAALFWVAPQMAAQGPGWTLTANMVSFGQVLAIPLFALGLFAWMAPTWVGDNINKVGMIFGVYINLALVAVQVFHISTRAANFDPMGMIPALLLAALFFWKTRTTS
;
A
#
# COMPACT_ATOMS: atom_id res chain seq x y z
N MET A 1 2.31 -15.06 -13.59
CA MET A 1 1.41 -14.34 -12.65
C MET A 1 0.38 -13.54 -13.45
N THR A 2 -0.91 -13.63 -13.12
CA THR A 2 -1.98 -12.84 -13.76
C THR A 2 -2.11 -11.47 -13.09
N LEU A 3 -2.76 -10.50 -13.77
CA LEU A 3 -3.04 -9.20 -13.16
C LEU A 3 -3.93 -9.33 -11.92
N GLY A 4 -4.91 -10.25 -11.94
CA GLY A 4 -5.75 -10.57 -10.78
C GLY A 4 -4.96 -11.10 -9.59
N ASN A 5 -3.93 -11.93 -9.81
CA ASN A 5 -3.07 -12.39 -8.72
C ASN A 5 -2.24 -11.24 -8.12
N LEU A 6 -1.83 -10.28 -8.94
CA LEU A 6 -1.07 -9.11 -8.48
C LEU A 6 -1.94 -8.17 -7.63
N PHE A 7 -3.21 -7.99 -8.00
CA PHE A 7 -4.22 -7.33 -7.17
C PHE A 7 -4.39 -7.99 -5.80
N LYS A 8 -4.48 -9.32 -5.75
CA LYS A 8 -4.56 -10.06 -4.48
C LYS A 8 -3.27 -9.94 -3.66
N ALA A 9 -2.10 -9.95 -4.30
CA ALA A 9 -0.83 -9.74 -3.61
C ALA A 9 -0.75 -8.34 -2.97
N GLN A 10 -1.18 -7.30 -3.69
CA GLN A 10 -1.29 -5.94 -3.15
C GLN A 10 -2.28 -5.88 -1.99
N ALA A 11 -3.45 -6.53 -2.10
CA ALA A 11 -4.43 -6.58 -1.03
C ALA A 11 -3.85 -7.20 0.26
N ILE A 12 -3.13 -8.32 0.13
CA ILE A 12 -2.46 -8.96 1.27
C ILE A 12 -1.45 -8.00 1.90
N PHE A 13 -0.63 -7.32 1.10
CA PHE A 13 0.35 -6.36 1.61
C PHE A 13 -0.32 -5.19 2.36
N VAL A 14 -1.39 -4.63 1.82
CA VAL A 14 -2.16 -3.57 2.48
C VAL A 14 -2.80 -4.08 3.78
N TRP A 15 -3.33 -5.31 3.80
CA TRP A 15 -3.88 -5.92 5.00
C TRP A 15 -2.84 -6.23 6.07
N LEU A 16 -1.59 -6.53 5.70
CA LEU A 16 -0.50 -6.61 6.67
C LEU A 16 -0.32 -5.26 7.38
N TYR A 17 -0.31 -4.14 6.65
CA TYR A 17 -0.26 -2.81 7.28
C TYR A 17 -1.50 -2.49 8.11
N ALA A 18 -2.70 -2.84 7.64
CA ALA A 18 -3.92 -2.69 8.42
C ALA A 18 -3.84 -3.45 9.76
N ALA A 19 -3.36 -4.70 9.73
CA ALA A 19 -3.15 -5.50 10.93
C ALA A 19 -2.08 -4.88 11.85
N LEU A 20 -0.94 -4.43 11.31
CA LEU A 20 0.10 -3.78 12.08
C LEU A 20 -0.43 -2.52 12.79
N PHE A 21 -1.15 -1.64 12.08
CA PHE A 21 -1.72 -0.44 12.69
C PHE A 21 -2.80 -0.74 13.74
N TRP A 22 -3.53 -1.85 13.60
CA TRP A 22 -4.55 -2.26 14.56
C TRP A 22 -3.94 -2.87 15.83
N VAL A 23 -3.14 -3.93 15.68
CA VAL A 23 -2.73 -4.80 16.80
C VAL A 23 -1.27 -4.61 17.22
N ALA A 24 -0.41 -4.06 16.37
CA ALA A 24 1.02 -3.91 16.64
C ALA A 24 1.59 -2.55 16.14
N PRO A 25 1.02 -1.40 16.54
CA PRO A 25 1.40 -0.10 16.00
C PRO A 25 2.87 0.28 16.27
N GLN A 26 3.50 -0.32 17.28
CA GLN A 26 4.94 -0.19 17.54
C GLN A 26 5.78 -0.73 16.37
N MET A 27 5.37 -1.83 15.75
CA MET A 27 6.06 -2.40 14.60
C MET A 27 5.86 -1.53 13.34
N ALA A 28 4.64 -1.00 13.13
CA ALA A 28 4.37 -0.08 12.04
C ALA A 28 5.20 1.21 12.14
N ALA A 29 5.45 1.71 13.36
CA ALA A 29 6.22 2.91 13.61
C ALA A 29 7.75 2.73 13.50
N GLN A 30 8.24 1.48 13.53
CA GLN A 30 9.67 1.20 13.65
C GLN A 30 10.46 1.67 12.42
N GLY A 31 10.03 1.29 11.21
CA GLY A 31 10.70 1.67 9.96
C GLY A 31 10.76 3.19 9.77
N PRO A 32 9.61 3.89 9.82
CA PRO A 32 9.58 5.36 9.75
C PRO A 32 10.21 6.08 10.95
N GLY A 33 10.49 5.38 12.06
CA GLY A 33 11.05 5.97 13.28
C GLY A 33 10.10 6.88 14.03
N TRP A 34 8.79 6.65 13.93
CA TRP A 34 7.79 7.52 14.55
C TRP A 34 7.77 7.39 16.08
N THR A 35 7.67 8.53 16.77
CA THR A 35 7.37 8.53 18.20
C THR A 35 5.91 8.19 18.43
N LEU A 36 5.66 7.03 19.03
CA LEU A 36 4.32 6.51 19.22
C LEU A 36 3.66 7.11 20.47
N THR A 37 2.83 8.13 20.29
CA THR A 37 2.00 8.71 21.37
C THR A 37 0.68 7.95 21.50
N ALA A 38 -0.03 8.07 22.64
CA ALA A 38 -1.34 7.45 22.84
C ALA A 38 -2.36 7.85 21.75
N ASN A 39 -2.40 9.14 21.39
CA ASN A 39 -3.27 9.63 20.32
C ASN A 39 -2.91 9.04 18.95
N MET A 40 -1.61 8.84 18.69
CA MET A 40 -1.15 8.22 17.44
C MET A 40 -1.52 6.73 17.37
N VAL A 41 -1.47 6.01 18.49
CA VAL A 41 -1.97 4.63 18.58
C VAL A 41 -3.45 4.58 18.22
N SER A 42 -4.28 5.40 18.89
CA SER A 42 -5.73 5.43 18.62
C SER A 42 -6.03 5.83 17.18
N PHE A 43 -5.29 6.80 16.63
CA PHE A 43 -5.42 7.19 15.23
C PHE A 43 -5.04 6.05 14.28
N GLY A 44 -3.93 5.35 14.53
CA GLY A 44 -3.49 4.20 13.73
C GLY A 44 -4.54 3.09 13.72
N GLN A 45 -5.17 2.79 14.86
CA GLN A 45 -6.23 1.78 14.95
C GLN A 45 -7.48 2.18 14.15
N VAL A 46 -7.84 3.47 14.14
CA VAL A 46 -8.91 3.98 13.27
C VAL A 46 -8.50 3.90 11.80
N LEU A 47 -7.24 4.23 11.46
CA LEU A 47 -6.67 4.16 10.11
C LEU A 47 -6.61 2.73 9.56
N ALA A 48 -6.54 1.71 10.41
CA ALA A 48 -6.58 0.32 10.00
C ALA A 48 -7.87 -0.05 9.25
N ILE A 49 -9.01 0.58 9.58
CA ILE A 49 -10.31 0.31 8.94
C ILE A 49 -10.31 0.68 7.45
N PRO A 50 -10.00 1.94 7.04
CA PRO A 50 -9.92 2.27 5.62
C PRO A 50 -8.82 1.50 4.89
N LEU A 51 -7.68 1.19 5.53
CA LEU A 51 -6.67 0.31 4.93
C LEU A 51 -7.22 -1.09 4.65
N PHE A 52 -7.97 -1.66 5.60
CA PHE A 52 -8.64 -2.94 5.39
C PHE A 52 -9.63 -2.88 4.21
N ALA A 53 -10.43 -1.82 4.13
CA ALA A 53 -11.33 -1.61 3.01
C ALA A 53 -10.59 -1.48 1.67
N LEU A 54 -9.46 -0.76 1.62
CA LEU A 54 -8.63 -0.66 0.41
C LEU A 54 -8.08 -2.02 -0.03
N GLY A 55 -7.65 -2.87 0.91
CA GLY A 55 -7.27 -4.25 0.60
C GLY A 55 -8.44 -5.07 0.04
N LEU A 56 -9.65 -4.89 0.58
CA LEU A 56 -10.85 -5.55 0.04
C LEU A 56 -11.18 -5.07 -1.39
N PHE A 57 -11.10 -3.77 -1.66
CA PHE A 57 -11.25 -3.21 -3.00
C PHE A 57 -10.21 -3.78 -3.97
N ALA A 58 -8.95 -3.86 -3.57
CA ALA A 58 -7.90 -4.46 -4.39
C ALA A 58 -8.16 -5.96 -4.64
N TRP A 59 -8.63 -6.70 -3.64
CA TRP A 59 -8.95 -8.13 -3.76
C TRP A 59 -10.11 -8.39 -4.73
N MET A 60 -11.15 -7.55 -4.66
CA MET A 60 -12.38 -7.69 -5.43
C MET A 60 -12.32 -7.03 -6.80
N ALA A 61 -11.41 -6.08 -7.03
CA ALA A 61 -11.28 -5.36 -8.30
C ALA A 61 -11.29 -6.29 -9.53
N PRO A 62 -10.55 -7.42 -9.59
CA PRO A 62 -10.54 -8.30 -10.75
C PRO A 62 -11.91 -8.91 -11.09
N THR A 63 -12.85 -9.00 -10.14
CA THR A 63 -14.20 -9.53 -10.39
C THR A 63 -15.23 -8.45 -10.70
N TRP A 64 -14.94 -7.18 -10.41
CA TRP A 64 -15.87 -6.06 -10.59
C TRP A 64 -15.65 -5.25 -11.85
N VAL A 65 -14.41 -5.11 -12.30
CA VAL A 65 -14.05 -4.06 -13.27
C VAL A 65 -14.00 -4.55 -14.73
N GLY A 66 -14.12 -5.86 -14.94
CA GLY A 66 -14.11 -6.49 -16.28
C GLY A 66 -12.95 -6.00 -17.15
N ASP A 67 -13.28 -5.53 -18.34
CA ASP A 67 -12.32 -5.06 -19.35
C ASP A 67 -11.51 -3.83 -18.91
N ASN A 68 -11.95 -3.11 -17.87
CA ASN A 68 -11.22 -1.95 -17.33
C ASN A 68 -10.09 -2.33 -16.37
N ILE A 69 -9.80 -3.62 -16.17
CA ILE A 69 -8.82 -4.10 -15.19
C ILE A 69 -7.42 -3.50 -15.38
N ASN A 70 -7.00 -3.25 -16.64
CA ASN A 70 -5.72 -2.62 -16.92
C ASN A 70 -5.68 -1.16 -16.45
N LYS A 71 -6.76 -0.39 -16.64
CA LYS A 71 -6.86 1.01 -16.17
C LYS A 71 -6.84 1.08 -14.64
N VAL A 72 -7.60 0.18 -14.00
CA VAL A 72 -7.64 0.10 -12.53
C VAL A 72 -6.28 -0.32 -12.00
N GLY A 73 -5.57 -1.25 -12.67
CA GLY A 73 -4.21 -1.65 -12.32
C GLY A 73 -3.21 -0.51 -12.42
N MET A 74 -3.34 0.37 -13.40
CA MET A 74 -2.51 1.57 -13.50
C MET A 74 -2.77 2.54 -12.35
N ILE A 75 -4.04 2.80 -12.01
CA ILE A 75 -4.37 3.73 -10.92
C ILE A 75 -3.96 3.15 -9.56
N PHE A 76 -4.51 2.00 -9.20
CA PHE A 76 -4.33 1.39 -7.88
C PHE A 76 -2.94 0.79 -7.69
N GLY A 77 -2.41 0.16 -8.74
CA GLY A 77 -1.16 -0.56 -8.68
C GLY A 77 0.06 0.30 -8.95
N VAL A 78 -0.04 1.30 -9.82
CA VAL A 78 1.11 2.16 -10.18
C VAL A 78 1.01 3.52 -9.50
N TYR A 79 0.00 4.32 -9.83
CA TYR A 79 -0.04 5.72 -9.40
C TYR A 79 -0.15 5.88 -7.90
N ILE A 80 -1.00 5.10 -7.23
CA ILE A 80 -1.15 5.17 -5.77
C ILE A 80 0.12 4.71 -5.04
N ASN A 81 0.76 3.61 -5.49
CA ASN A 81 2.03 3.17 -4.90
C ASN A 81 3.15 4.21 -5.08
N LEU A 82 3.24 4.84 -6.27
CA LEU A 82 4.20 5.92 -6.50
C LEU A 82 3.90 7.17 -5.67
N ALA A 83 2.62 7.49 -5.44
CA ALA A 83 2.23 8.58 -4.55
C ALA A 83 2.66 8.30 -3.10
N LEU A 84 2.50 7.07 -2.60
CA LEU A 84 2.99 6.65 -1.28
C LEU A 84 4.51 6.82 -1.17
N VAL A 85 5.24 6.36 -2.20
CA VAL A 85 6.71 6.54 -2.26
C VAL A 85 7.09 8.02 -2.26
N ALA A 86 6.39 8.85 -3.04
CA ALA A 86 6.65 10.29 -3.10
C ALA A 86 6.44 10.97 -1.74
N VAL A 87 5.38 10.62 -1.01
CA VAL A 87 5.13 11.11 0.35
C VAL A 87 6.26 10.67 1.30
N GLN A 88 6.72 9.42 1.21
CA GLN A 88 7.82 8.96 2.05
C GLN A 88 9.14 9.69 1.74
N VAL A 89 9.45 9.91 0.46
CA VAL A 89 10.61 10.71 0.04
C VAL A 89 10.52 12.13 0.58
N PHE A 90 9.33 12.73 0.57
CA PHE A 90 9.09 14.04 1.18
C PHE A 90 9.35 14.03 2.70
N HIS A 91 8.82 13.05 3.44
CA HIS A 91 9.06 12.95 4.88
C HIS A 91 10.55 12.74 5.23
N ILE A 92 11.28 11.97 4.41
CA ILE A 92 12.72 11.79 4.56
C ILE A 92 13.46 13.11 4.31
N SER A 93 13.11 13.85 3.25
CA SER A 93 13.78 15.09 2.89
C SER A 93 13.58 16.21 3.93
N THR A 94 12.43 16.21 4.61
CA THR A 94 12.15 17.13 5.73
C THR A 94 12.62 16.61 7.09
N ARG A 95 13.22 15.42 7.15
CA ARG A 95 13.62 14.72 8.39
C ARG A 95 12.45 14.45 9.35
N ALA A 96 11.23 14.37 8.82
CA ALA A 96 10.03 14.04 9.59
C ALA A 96 9.89 12.52 9.84
N ALA A 97 10.51 11.69 8.98
CA ALA A 97 10.57 10.25 9.15
C ALA A 97 11.88 9.70 8.57
N ASN A 98 12.27 8.50 9.04
CA ASN A 98 13.36 7.73 8.47
C ASN A 98 12.93 7.02 7.17
N PHE A 99 13.91 6.48 6.45
CA PHE A 99 13.63 5.54 5.37
C PHE A 99 12.96 4.29 5.94
N ASP A 100 11.78 3.94 5.43
CA ASP A 100 11.05 2.71 5.77
C ASP A 100 11.18 1.70 4.62
N PRO A 101 12.12 0.73 4.70
CA PRO A 101 12.32 -0.26 3.66
C PRO A 101 11.10 -1.17 3.50
N MET A 102 10.37 -1.45 4.59
CA MET A 102 9.22 -2.35 4.58
C MET A 102 8.03 -1.74 3.82
N GLY A 103 7.89 -0.41 3.84
CA GLY A 103 6.87 0.30 3.08
C GLY A 103 7.31 0.58 1.65
N MET A 104 8.51 1.14 1.47
CA MET A 104 8.93 1.69 0.18
C MET A 104 9.31 0.62 -0.85
N ILE A 105 10.05 -0.42 -0.45
CA ILE A 105 10.53 -1.44 -1.39
C ILE A 105 9.35 -2.21 -1.99
N PRO A 106 8.39 -2.74 -1.20
CA PRO A 106 7.24 -3.42 -1.78
C PRO A 106 6.35 -2.50 -2.62
N ALA A 107 6.16 -1.23 -2.23
CA ALA A 107 5.40 -0.28 -3.05
C ALA A 107 6.03 -0.06 -4.43
N LEU A 108 7.36 0.12 -4.50
CA LEU A 108 8.09 0.25 -5.76
C LEU A 108 8.03 -1.02 -6.60
N LEU A 109 8.20 -2.20 -5.96
CA LEU A 109 8.11 -3.49 -6.64
C LEU A 109 6.70 -3.72 -7.20
N LEU A 110 5.66 -3.48 -6.41
CA LEU A 110 4.28 -3.60 -6.87
C LEU A 110 4.01 -2.62 -8.02
N ALA A 111 4.42 -1.36 -7.92
CA ALA A 111 4.28 -0.39 -9.00
C ALA A 111 4.93 -0.85 -10.30
N ALA A 112 6.17 -1.35 -10.24
CA ALA A 112 6.87 -1.87 -11.41
C ALA A 112 6.16 -3.09 -12.01
N LEU A 113 5.74 -4.04 -11.17
CA LEU A 113 5.03 -5.24 -11.61
C LEU A 113 3.67 -4.91 -12.22
N PHE A 114 2.91 -3.97 -11.65
CA PHE A 114 1.63 -3.52 -12.21
C PHE A 114 1.82 -2.80 -13.53
N PHE A 115 2.80 -1.91 -13.61
CA PHE A 115 3.12 -1.19 -14.86
C PHE A 115 3.47 -2.16 -15.99
N TRP A 116 4.32 -3.15 -15.69
CA TRP A 116 4.67 -4.17 -16.67
C TRP A 116 3.47 -5.04 -17.06
N LYS A 117 2.69 -5.49 -16.07
CA LYS A 117 1.60 -6.45 -16.33
C LYS A 117 0.41 -5.82 -17.05
N THR A 118 0.06 -4.59 -16.74
CA THR A 118 -1.03 -3.85 -17.40
C THR A 118 -0.75 -3.56 -18.88
N ARG A 119 0.53 -3.52 -19.29
CA ARG A 119 0.95 -3.33 -20.69
C ARG A 119 1.13 -4.61 -21.50
N THR A 120 1.26 -5.75 -20.82
CA THR A 120 1.44 -7.07 -21.46
C THR A 120 0.16 -7.91 -21.46
N THR A 121 -0.93 -7.39 -20.88
CA THR A 121 -2.26 -8.04 -20.86
C THR A 121 -3.18 -7.40 -21.91
N SER A 122 -2.63 -7.07 -23.08
CA SER A 122 -3.33 -6.58 -24.27
C SER A 122 -3.95 -7.72 -25.06
#